data_AF-A0A382D5Z1-F1
#
_entry.id   AF-A0A382D5Z1-F1
#
_cell.length_a   1.000
_cell.length_b   1.000
_cell.length_c   1.000
_cell.angle_alpha   90.00
_cell.angle_beta   90.00
_cell.angle_gamma   90.00
#
_symmetry.space_group_name_H-M   'P 1'
#
loop_
_entity.id
_entity.type
_entity.pdbx_description
1 polymer ?
#
loop_
_entity_poly.entity_id
_entity_poly.type
_entity_poly.pdbx_seq_one_letter_code
_entity_poly.pdbx_strand_id
1 'polypeptide(L)'
;MANRNSAGFGFRPNGTLGNTPATQGLSQYWIASAASVDLFNGMAMKSSGGYMITGESATTVTTIGVLYGIYYTAASTNKPTWAHWYDATITPANSEDTQAFVNDYPFQKYAIASDTAVAANVPAAHVKFMETFSVNANTGGSTSTGKST
;
A
#
# COMPACT_ATOMS: atom_id res chain seq x y z
N MET A 1 22.52 -12.86 -12.90
CA MET A 1 21.23 -13.53 -13.14
C MET A 1 20.27 -12.52 -13.75
N ALA A 2 19.84 -12.72 -14.99
CA ALA A 2 19.05 -11.75 -15.75
C ALA A 2 17.58 -11.62 -15.28
N ASN A 3 17.07 -12.57 -14.48
CA ASN A 3 15.71 -12.58 -13.93
C ASN A 3 15.65 -12.26 -12.43
N ARG A 4 16.52 -11.38 -11.92
CA ARG A 4 16.36 -10.88 -10.53
C ARG A 4 15.44 -9.67 -10.55
N ASN A 5 14.42 -9.67 -9.70
CA ASN A 5 13.64 -8.46 -9.47
C ASN A 5 14.54 -7.42 -8.79
N SER A 6 15.01 -6.43 -9.56
CA SER A 6 15.81 -5.32 -9.05
C SER A 6 14.97 -4.09 -8.70
N ALA A 7 13.71 -4.05 -9.13
CA ALA A 7 12.83 -2.88 -9.00
C ALA A 7 12.02 -2.86 -7.69
N GLY A 8 12.04 -3.94 -6.90
CA GLY A 8 11.22 -4.04 -5.69
C GLY A 8 9.74 -4.35 -5.99
N PHE A 9 8.94 -4.45 -4.93
CA PHE A 9 7.48 -4.45 -4.95
C PHE A 9 6.99 -4.32 -3.52
N GLY A 10 5.96 -3.50 -3.32
CA GLY A 10 5.23 -3.35 -2.06
C GLY A 10 4.36 -4.56 -1.72
N PHE A 11 3.51 -4.42 -0.72
CA PHE A 11 2.70 -5.51 -0.17
C PHE A 11 1.76 -6.14 -1.21
N ARG A 12 1.95 -7.44 -1.46
CA ARG A 12 1.10 -8.27 -2.32
C ARG A 12 0.35 -9.32 -1.47
N PRO A 13 -0.99 -9.36 -1.50
CA PRO A 13 -1.75 -10.35 -0.75
C PRO A 13 -1.31 -11.79 -1.07
N ASN A 14 -1.05 -12.61 -0.05
CA ASN A 14 -0.60 -13.99 -0.20
C ASN A 14 -1.31 -14.93 0.80
N GLY A 15 -2.64 -15.01 0.66
CA GLY A 15 -3.50 -15.82 1.52
C GLY A 15 -3.69 -15.24 2.93
N THR A 16 -4.23 -16.05 3.84
CA THR A 16 -4.51 -15.63 5.23
C THR A 16 -3.79 -16.53 6.23
N LEU A 17 -3.63 -16.05 7.47
CA LEU A 17 -3.14 -16.86 8.58
C LEU A 17 -4.09 -18.03 8.83
N GLY A 18 -3.55 -19.20 9.18
CA GLY A 18 -4.36 -20.40 9.44
C GLY A 18 -4.91 -21.09 8.18
N ASN A 19 -4.48 -20.67 6.99
CA ASN A 19 -4.90 -21.26 5.71
C ASN A 19 -6.41 -21.13 5.42
N THR A 20 -7.05 -20.14 6.04
CA THR A 20 -8.46 -19.81 5.83
C THR A 20 -8.65 -19.17 4.43
N PRO A 21 -9.82 -19.32 3.78
CA PRO A 21 -10.08 -18.63 2.52
C PRO A 21 -9.87 -17.11 2.64
N ALA A 22 -9.21 -16.51 1.65
CA ALA A 22 -9.03 -15.06 1.57
C ALA A 22 -10.31 -14.42 1.00
N THR A 23 -11.11 -13.79 1.86
CA THR A 23 -12.39 -13.18 1.47
C THR A 23 -12.23 -11.85 0.72
N GLN A 24 -11.00 -11.29 0.69
CA GLN A 24 -10.66 -10.04 -0.02
C GLN A 24 -11.59 -8.85 0.30
N GLY A 25 -12.13 -8.81 1.52
CA GLY A 25 -12.89 -7.66 2.01
C GLY A 25 -11.99 -6.43 2.13
N LEU A 26 -12.54 -5.27 1.77
CA LEU A 26 -11.88 -3.97 1.88
C LEU A 26 -12.78 -3.05 2.70
N SER A 27 -12.16 -2.28 3.59
CA SER A 27 -12.86 -1.25 4.37
C SER A 27 -12.66 0.11 3.70
N GLN A 28 -13.70 0.93 3.72
CA GLN A 28 -13.67 2.29 3.18
C GLN A 28 -13.14 3.27 4.23
N TYR A 29 -12.20 4.09 3.80
CA TYR A 29 -11.64 5.23 4.51
C TYR A 29 -11.64 6.47 3.59
N TRP A 30 -11.06 7.57 4.06
CA TRP A 30 -11.01 8.83 3.32
C TRP A 30 -9.58 9.34 3.14
N ILE A 31 -9.28 9.91 1.99
CA ILE A 31 -8.09 10.73 1.72
C ILE A 31 -8.58 12.17 1.59
N ALA A 32 -7.90 13.10 2.27
CA ALA A 32 -8.26 14.51 2.22
C ALA A 32 -8.22 15.03 0.79
N SER A 33 -9.16 15.92 0.44
CA SER A 33 -9.11 16.67 -0.80
C SER A 33 -7.75 17.38 -0.94
N ALA A 34 -7.18 17.30 -2.14
CA ALA A 34 -5.86 17.85 -2.47
C ALA A 34 -4.69 17.35 -1.60
N ALA A 35 -4.70 16.07 -1.19
CA ALA A 35 -3.53 15.46 -0.56
C ALA A 35 -2.30 15.57 -1.48
N SER A 36 -1.18 16.05 -0.95
CA SER A 36 0.00 16.42 -1.74
C SER A 36 0.98 15.26 -2.01
N VAL A 37 0.56 14.02 -1.77
CA VAL A 37 1.43 12.84 -1.82
C VAL A 37 0.72 11.73 -2.58
N ASP A 38 1.45 11.06 -3.48
CA ASP A 38 0.95 9.88 -4.18
C ASP A 38 0.80 8.70 -3.22
N LEU A 39 -0.31 7.96 -3.34
CA LEU A 39 -0.58 6.77 -2.55
C LEU A 39 -0.81 5.58 -3.48
N PHE A 40 0.10 4.61 -3.46
CA PHE A 40 0.14 3.49 -4.40
C PHE A 40 -0.54 2.22 -3.90
N ASN A 41 -1.05 1.41 -4.85
CA ASN A 41 -1.54 0.07 -4.55
C ASN A 41 -0.42 -0.78 -3.93
N GLY A 42 -0.70 -1.41 -2.79
CA GLY A 42 0.27 -2.23 -2.08
C GLY A 42 1.14 -1.45 -1.08
N MET A 43 0.86 -0.18 -0.82
CA MET A 43 1.53 0.57 0.25
C MET A 43 0.83 0.36 1.60
N ALA A 44 1.59 0.40 2.69
CA ALA A 44 1.01 0.45 4.03
C ALA A 44 0.43 1.84 4.33
N MET A 45 -0.74 1.85 4.98
CA MET A 45 -1.52 3.05 5.27
C MET A 45 -1.66 3.27 6.77
N LYS A 46 -1.72 4.54 7.20
CA LYS A 46 -2.07 4.94 8.57
C LYS A 46 -3.11 6.05 8.56
N SER A 47 -3.92 6.14 9.61
CA SER A 47 -4.83 7.27 9.80
C SER A 47 -4.13 8.40 10.54
N SER A 48 -4.38 9.64 10.11
CA SER A 48 -3.96 10.87 10.79
C SER A 48 -5.02 11.93 10.58
N GLY A 49 -5.54 12.51 11.68
CA GLY A 49 -6.61 13.50 11.61
C GLY A 49 -7.90 12.98 10.95
N GLY A 50 -8.14 11.67 10.95
CA GLY A 50 -9.29 11.04 10.30
C GLY A 50 -9.08 10.66 8.82
N TYR A 51 -7.93 11.01 8.24
CA TYR A 51 -7.60 10.75 6.84
C TYR A 51 -6.47 9.73 6.69
N MET A 52 -6.50 9.01 5.57
CA MET A 52 -5.49 8.06 5.18
C MET A 52 -4.26 8.76 4.61
N ILE A 53 -3.11 8.46 5.19
CA ILE A 53 -1.79 8.91 4.73
C ILE A 53 -0.83 7.73 4.67
N THR A 54 0.35 7.94 4.09
CA THR A 54 1.39 6.91 4.04
C THR A 54 1.78 6.43 5.44
N GLY A 55 1.75 5.10 5.62
CA GLY A 55 2.23 4.40 6.81
C GLY A 55 3.73 4.11 6.76
N GLU A 56 4.40 4.39 5.64
CA GLU A 56 5.79 3.99 5.38
C GLU A 56 6.80 5.09 5.73
N SER A 57 6.37 6.07 6.54
CA SER A 57 7.14 7.28 6.87
C SER A 57 8.25 7.06 7.92
N ALA A 58 8.24 5.98 8.69
CA ALA A 58 9.25 5.70 9.73
C ALA A 58 9.21 4.22 10.18
N THR A 59 10.21 3.82 10.97
CA THR A 59 10.42 2.42 11.40
C THR A 59 9.39 1.89 12.40
N THR A 60 8.75 2.76 13.18
CA THR A 60 7.82 2.39 14.27
C THR A 60 6.41 2.92 14.04
N VAL A 61 6.03 3.16 12.79
CA VAL A 61 4.70 3.68 12.46
C VAL A 61 3.66 2.57 12.61
N THR A 62 2.62 2.84 13.37
CA THR A 62 1.44 1.97 13.43
C THR A 62 0.65 2.11 12.14
N THR A 63 0.52 1.01 11.42
CA THR A 63 -0.25 0.93 10.17
C THR A 63 -1.59 0.26 10.43
N ILE A 64 -2.57 0.60 9.60
CA ILE A 64 -3.96 0.08 9.69
C ILE A 64 -4.15 -1.05 8.66
N GLY A 65 -3.50 -0.94 7.52
CA GLY A 65 -3.66 -1.90 6.44
C GLY A 65 -2.90 -1.50 5.18
N VAL A 66 -3.29 -2.09 4.05
CA VAL A 66 -2.64 -1.89 2.75
C VAL A 66 -3.63 -1.30 1.74
N LEU A 67 -3.25 -0.24 1.04
CA LEU A 67 -4.10 0.40 0.03
C LEU A 67 -4.35 -0.54 -1.16
N TYR A 68 -5.61 -0.71 -1.52
CA TYR A 68 -6.03 -1.45 -2.71
C TYR A 68 -6.40 -0.53 -3.87
N GLY A 69 -7.01 0.62 -3.58
CA GLY A 69 -7.35 1.61 -4.59
C GLY A 69 -8.26 2.70 -4.03
N ILE A 70 -8.73 3.55 -4.94
CA ILE A 70 -9.55 4.70 -4.61
C ILE A 70 -10.76 4.82 -5.51
N TYR A 71 -11.76 5.54 -5.02
CA TYR A 71 -12.94 5.92 -5.76
C TYR A 71 -13.26 7.40 -5.55
N TYR A 72 -13.50 8.10 -6.65
CA TYR A 72 -13.75 9.54 -6.65
C TYR A 72 -14.56 9.97 -7.88
N THR A 73 -15.14 11.17 -7.86
CA THR A 73 -15.75 11.75 -9.05
C THR A 73 -14.70 12.47 -9.87
N ALA A 74 -14.40 12.00 -11.09
CA ALA A 74 -13.40 12.63 -11.93
C ALA A 74 -13.87 14.00 -12.44
N ALA A 75 -13.10 15.07 -12.21
CA ALA A 75 -13.44 16.43 -12.64
C ALA A 75 -13.57 16.61 -14.16
N SER A 76 -12.85 15.81 -14.95
CA SER A 76 -12.87 15.89 -16.42
C SER A 76 -14.12 15.28 -17.06
N THR A 77 -14.79 14.35 -16.36
CA THR A 77 -15.94 13.61 -16.92
C THR A 77 -17.20 13.71 -16.08
N ASN A 78 -17.09 14.22 -14.85
CA ASN A 78 -18.15 14.25 -13.83
C ASN A 78 -18.74 12.87 -13.55
N LYS A 79 -17.92 11.82 -13.64
CA LYS A 79 -18.34 10.43 -13.41
C LYS A 79 -17.61 9.81 -12.24
N PRO A 80 -18.28 8.96 -11.45
CA PRO A 80 -17.62 8.11 -10.47
C PRO A 80 -16.57 7.22 -11.16
N THR A 81 -15.35 7.25 -10.63
CA THR A 81 -14.16 6.67 -11.24
C THR A 81 -13.39 5.87 -10.20
N TRP A 82 -12.99 4.66 -10.58
CA TRP A 82 -12.06 3.86 -9.82
C TRP A 82 -10.63 4.09 -10.32
N ALA A 83 -9.67 4.22 -9.41
CA ALA A 83 -8.25 4.16 -9.73
C ALA A 83 -7.52 3.24 -8.76
N HIS A 84 -6.47 2.57 -9.23
CA HIS A 84 -5.68 1.67 -8.38
C HIS A 84 -4.77 2.40 -7.41
N TRP A 85 -4.52 3.69 -7.61
CA TRP A 85 -3.70 4.53 -6.75
C TRP A 85 -4.27 5.94 -6.71
N TYR A 86 -3.87 6.71 -5.70
CA TYR A 86 -4.07 8.15 -5.63
C TYR A 86 -2.84 8.86 -6.19
N ASP A 87 -3.07 9.75 -7.14
CA ASP A 87 -2.07 10.68 -7.64
C ASP A 87 -2.34 12.05 -7.00
N ALA A 88 -1.31 12.71 -6.51
CA ALA A 88 -1.41 14.02 -5.84
C ALA A 88 -2.05 15.11 -6.72
N THR A 89 -2.12 14.89 -8.03
CA THR A 89 -2.79 15.79 -8.98
C THR A 89 -4.31 15.55 -9.08
N ILE A 90 -4.84 14.47 -8.49
CA ILE A 90 -6.29 14.20 -8.48
C ILE A 90 -7.00 15.24 -7.63
N THR A 91 -7.82 16.06 -8.30
CA THR A 91 -8.81 16.93 -7.67
C THR A 91 -10.20 16.44 -8.07
N PRO A 92 -11.01 15.90 -7.14
CA PRO A 92 -12.38 15.48 -7.43
C PRO A 92 -13.25 16.65 -7.91
N ALA A 93 -14.31 16.33 -8.66
CA ALA A 93 -15.12 17.30 -9.40
C ALA A 93 -15.67 18.49 -8.57
N ASN A 94 -15.96 18.29 -7.28
CA ASN A 94 -16.48 19.29 -6.36
C ASN A 94 -15.54 19.54 -5.18
N SER A 95 -14.25 19.20 -5.34
CA SER A 95 -13.25 19.25 -4.26
C SER A 95 -13.62 18.40 -3.03
N GLU A 96 -14.41 17.34 -3.24
CA GLU A 96 -14.73 16.37 -2.19
C GLU A 96 -13.52 15.52 -1.80
N ASP A 97 -13.59 14.90 -0.62
CA ASP A 97 -12.61 13.91 -0.18
C ASP A 97 -12.71 12.63 -1.01
N THR A 98 -11.57 11.96 -1.21
CA THR A 98 -11.48 10.73 -2.01
C THR A 98 -11.71 9.51 -1.15
N GLN A 99 -12.50 8.54 -1.63
CA GLN A 99 -12.69 7.28 -0.92
C GLN A 99 -11.48 6.37 -1.13
N ALA A 100 -10.90 5.86 -0.05
CA ALA A 100 -9.80 4.90 -0.09
C ALA A 100 -10.27 3.53 0.37
N PHE A 101 -9.91 2.49 -0.36
CA PHE A 101 -10.23 1.11 -0.02
C PHE A 101 -8.96 0.44 0.47
N VAL A 102 -8.95 0.08 1.75
CA VAL A 102 -7.80 -0.49 2.44
C VAL A 102 -8.15 -1.88 2.91
N ASN A 103 -7.24 -2.83 2.70
CA ASN A 103 -7.32 -4.13 3.35
C ASN A 103 -6.71 -4.00 4.75
N ASP A 104 -7.58 -3.97 5.76
CA ASP A 104 -7.28 -3.85 7.18
C ASP A 104 -7.51 -5.17 7.93
N TYR A 105 -7.60 -6.29 7.22
CA TYR A 105 -7.79 -7.59 7.82
C TYR A 105 -6.48 -8.05 8.51
N PRO A 106 -6.43 -8.17 9.84
CA PRO A 106 -5.17 -8.41 10.57
C PRO A 106 -4.54 -9.77 10.28
N PHE A 107 -5.32 -10.73 9.77
CA PHE A 107 -4.82 -12.06 9.41
C PHE A 107 -4.47 -12.18 7.93
N GLN A 108 -4.50 -11.08 7.16
CA GLN A 108 -4.01 -11.08 5.78
C GLN A 108 -2.48 -11.24 5.79
N LYS A 109 -1.99 -12.21 5.02
CA LYS A 109 -0.55 -12.33 4.77
C LYS A 109 -0.17 -11.53 3.54
N TYR A 110 1.00 -10.91 3.56
CA TYR A 110 1.55 -10.22 2.41
C TYR A 110 2.94 -10.74 2.09
N ALA A 111 3.25 -10.81 0.79
CA ALA A 111 4.62 -10.94 0.30
C ALA A 111 5.10 -9.55 -0.12
N ILE A 112 6.35 -9.22 0.21
CA ILE A 112 7.00 -7.97 -0.15
C ILE A 112 8.44 -8.26 -0.61
N ALA A 113 9.00 -7.42 -1.46
CA ALA A 113 10.41 -7.48 -1.77
C ALA A 113 11.24 -7.14 -0.51
N SER A 114 12.26 -7.93 -0.23
CA SER A 114 13.23 -7.63 0.82
C SER A 114 14.53 -7.11 0.20
N ASP A 115 15.21 -6.28 0.96
CA ASP A 115 16.54 -5.80 0.63
C ASP A 115 17.62 -6.76 1.18
N THR A 116 18.86 -6.29 1.21
CA THR A 116 20.00 -7.07 1.73
C THR A 116 19.92 -7.31 3.24
N ALA A 117 19.00 -6.68 3.98
CA ALA A 117 18.82 -6.89 5.41
C ALA A 117 18.32 -8.30 5.73
N VAL A 118 17.53 -8.96 4.87
CA VAL A 118 17.12 -10.37 5.06
C VAL A 118 18.24 -11.36 4.70
N ALA A 119 19.38 -10.88 4.20
CA ALA A 119 20.51 -11.65 3.68
C ALA A 119 20.21 -12.43 2.37
N ALA A 120 21.21 -12.50 1.48
CA ALA A 120 21.05 -13.02 0.13
C ALA A 120 21.07 -14.56 0.03
N ASN A 121 21.43 -15.27 1.10
CA ASN A 121 21.48 -16.73 1.13
C ASN A 121 20.48 -17.30 2.13
N VAL A 122 19.95 -18.48 1.81
CA VAL A 122 18.88 -19.13 2.60
C VAL A 122 19.30 -19.39 4.06
N PRO A 123 20.52 -19.89 4.36
CA PRO A 123 20.92 -20.13 5.74
C PRO A 123 20.93 -18.86 6.61
N ALA A 124 21.47 -17.75 6.10
CA ALA A 124 21.50 -16.49 6.86
C ALA A 124 20.12 -15.83 6.94
N ALA A 125 19.27 -16.00 5.92
CA ALA A 125 17.90 -15.52 5.95
C ALA A 125 17.04 -16.24 6.99
N HIS A 126 17.23 -17.55 7.17
CA HIS A 126 16.53 -18.33 8.20
C HIS A 126 16.83 -17.87 9.63
N VAL A 127 18.02 -17.32 9.89
CA VAL A 127 18.37 -16.79 11.23
C VAL A 127 17.55 -15.54 11.56
N LYS A 128 17.08 -14.81 10.55
CA LYS A 128 16.29 -13.58 10.71
C LYS A 128 14.78 -13.80 10.63
N PHE A 129 14.37 -15.07 10.69
CA PHE A 129 12.96 -15.42 10.76
C PHE A 129 12.33 -14.87 12.04
N MET A 130 11.12 -14.31 11.93
CA MET A 130 10.36 -13.70 13.05
C MET A 130 10.95 -12.41 13.64
N GLU A 131 11.93 -11.80 12.97
CA GLU A 131 12.34 -10.43 13.29
C GLU A 131 11.34 -9.40 12.75
N THR A 132 11.33 -8.21 13.36
CA THR A 132 10.56 -7.06 12.85
C THR A 132 11.42 -6.29 11.85
N PHE A 133 10.89 -6.12 10.63
CA PHE A 133 11.52 -5.32 9.58
C PHE A 133 10.71 -4.06 9.33
N SER A 134 11.40 -2.94 9.08
CA SER A 134 10.76 -1.71 8.62
C SER A 134 10.58 -1.71 7.11
N VAL A 135 9.51 -1.08 6.63
CA VAL A 135 9.25 -0.79 5.21
C VAL A 135 9.71 0.63 4.81
N ASN A 136 10.62 1.24 5.57
CA ASN A 136 10.95 2.67 5.52
C ASN A 136 11.55 3.19 4.19
N ALA A 137 12.02 2.31 3.29
CA ALA A 137 12.52 2.71 1.98
C ALA A 137 11.42 2.74 0.90
N ASN A 138 10.23 2.24 1.22
CA ASN A 138 9.09 2.12 0.31
C ASN A 138 8.30 3.44 0.20
N THR A 139 8.96 4.61 0.25
CA THR A 139 8.28 5.93 0.27
C THR A 139 7.59 6.31 -1.05
N GLY A 140 7.36 5.36 -1.95
CA GLY A 140 6.78 5.67 -3.24
C GLY A 140 6.32 4.43 -3.99
N GLY A 141 6.33 4.59 -5.29
CA GLY A 141 5.84 3.61 -6.23
C GLY A 141 6.04 4.17 -7.61
N SER A 142 5.40 3.54 -8.57
CA SER A 142 5.47 3.96 -9.97
C SER A 142 4.13 4.52 -10.40
N THR A 143 4.07 5.80 -10.77
CA THR A 143 2.88 6.41 -11.41
C THR A 143 2.56 5.79 -12.77
N SER A 144 3.53 5.09 -13.38
CA SER A 144 3.29 4.33 -14.61
C SER A 144 2.54 3.01 -14.38
N THR A 145 2.70 2.38 -13.20
CA THR A 145 2.05 1.09 -12.90
C THR A 145 1.01 1.18 -11.78
N GLY A 146 0.98 2.28 -11.03
CA GLY A 146 0.18 2.46 -9.83
C GLY A 146 0.61 1.58 -8.65
N LYS A 147 1.79 0.94 -8.72
CA LYS A 147 2.25 -0.03 -7.73
C LYS A 147 3.30 0.56 -6.81
N SER A 148 3.16 0.23 -5.53
CA SER A 148 4.14 0.43 -4.47
C SER A 148 5.39 -0.44 -4.72
N THR A 149 6.58 0.05 -4.36
CA THR A 149 7.89 -0.57 -4.70
C THR A 149 8.80 -0.79 -3.52
#